data_AF-A0A4U7BBS4-F1
#
_entry.id   AF-A0A4U7BBS4-F1
#
_cell.length_a   1.000
_cell.length_b   1.000
_cell.length_c   1.000
_cell.angle_alpha   90.00
_cell.angle_beta   90.00
_cell.angle_gamma   90.00
#
_symmetry.space_group_name_H-M   'P 1'
#
loop_
_entity.id
_entity.type
_entity.pdbx_description
1 polymer ?
#
loop_
_entity_poly.entity_id
_entity_poly.type
_entity_poly.pdbx_seq_one_letter_code
_entity_poly.pdbx_strand_id
1 'polypeptide(L)'
;MDINTSFSSSNTLLTQALNVNNEKKNIQNTQEIHTPEVQNPDLKVEFETQSFTSEFGFRTDEKGIFQKDLNHAANLPLSYEINIKSVQSIAKELMKQDENLSFSKIDLPQLLNTYYSALKAVEPEFAKNDNVYLNRGEVAGLYQGFSTKSGDFSSEITRLYKGENELNSALTHNQNLIPLNLENKIINFHFDSAINNTSQNDLIKPYLNKESEVSKSGLLMNFIHKDIKSANEEINFFIEPVNLNLNSHQNFYKMLQGEGSFENYVQEQNKERMSFDLYLYVNGVSKQNTQSDKLNLLYQQYLNYQKDLNIEEFTRSSSIYSLYTQALNAEFKQIKQEASTQSDQEQLNQINQTRQNSLENFYTQRQKQANLNKIVRSYMSVMS
;
A
#
# COMPACT_ATOMS: atom_id res chain seq x y z
N MET A 1 -20.35 27.48 -14.38
CA MET A 1 -20.98 27.64 -13.05
C MET A 1 -20.30 26.61 -12.18
N ASP A 2 -19.14 27.03 -11.65
CA ASP A 2 -18.15 26.13 -11.07
C ASP A 2 -18.46 25.89 -9.60
N ILE A 3 -18.60 24.63 -9.22
CA ILE A 3 -18.73 24.22 -7.82
C ILE A 3 -17.35 23.76 -7.36
N ASN A 4 -16.74 24.63 -6.56
CA ASN A 4 -15.47 24.45 -5.89
C ASN A 4 -15.69 23.59 -4.63
N THR A 5 -15.13 22.38 -4.57
CA THR A 5 -15.16 21.53 -3.36
C THR A 5 -13.78 21.45 -2.71
N SER A 6 -13.42 22.51 -2.00
CA SER A 6 -12.37 22.47 -0.98
C SER A 6 -12.95 21.90 0.32
N PHE A 7 -12.70 20.62 0.60
CA PHE A 7 -12.95 20.05 1.94
C PHE A 7 -11.66 20.15 2.76
N SER A 8 -11.58 21.23 3.55
CA SER A 8 -10.56 21.38 4.58
C SER A 8 -10.85 20.43 5.75
N SER A 9 -9.85 19.62 6.07
CA SER A 9 -9.74 18.73 7.21
C SER A 9 -10.01 19.47 8.54
N SER A 10 -11.00 19.01 9.29
CA SER A 10 -11.21 19.43 10.69
C SER A 10 -11.82 18.25 11.46
N ASN A 11 -10.97 17.28 11.81
CA ASN A 11 -11.29 16.23 12.79
C ASN A 11 -10.21 16.24 13.87
N THR A 12 -10.29 17.20 14.79
CA THR A 12 -9.41 17.34 15.96
C THR A 12 -10.21 17.49 17.26
N LEU A 13 -11.31 16.74 17.44
CA LEU A 13 -12.13 16.80 18.66
C LEU A 13 -12.62 15.43 19.17
N LEU A 14 -11.85 14.35 18.98
CA LEU A 14 -12.23 13.02 19.51
C LEU A 14 -11.36 12.50 20.67
N THR A 15 -10.26 13.17 21.03
CA THR A 15 -9.34 12.67 22.07
C THR A 15 -9.52 13.26 23.46
N GLN A 16 -10.42 14.23 23.66
CA GLN A 16 -10.61 14.89 24.97
C GLN A 16 -11.80 14.39 25.81
N ALA A 17 -12.63 13.47 25.32
CA ALA A 17 -13.84 13.04 26.05
C ALA A 17 -13.71 11.70 26.81
N LEU A 18 -12.55 11.05 26.83
CA LEU A 18 -12.34 9.78 27.54
C LEU A 18 -11.44 9.87 28.80
N ASN A 19 -11.01 11.08 29.18
CA ASN A 19 -10.34 11.32 30.46
C ASN A 19 -11.29 12.04 31.42
N VAL A 20 -12.30 11.33 31.93
CA VAL A 20 -13.01 11.73 33.13
C VAL A 20 -12.43 10.93 34.30
N ASN A 21 -11.56 11.59 35.05
CA ASN A 21 -11.12 11.33 36.43
C ASN A 21 -11.35 9.91 36.99
N ASN A 22 -10.27 9.11 37.00
CA ASN A 22 -10.10 8.03 37.97
C ASN A 22 -9.81 8.64 39.36
N GLU A 23 -10.84 9.10 40.06
CA GLU A 23 -10.78 9.23 41.51
C GLU A 23 -11.30 7.94 42.15
N LYS A 24 -10.38 7.22 42.81
CA LYS A 24 -10.70 6.10 43.69
C LYS A 24 -11.69 6.53 44.77
N LYS A 25 -12.96 6.10 44.65
CA LYS A 25 -13.86 5.98 45.80
C LYS A 25 -14.30 4.54 45.95
N ASN A 26 -13.74 3.90 46.98
CA ASN A 26 -14.27 2.69 47.58
C ASN A 26 -15.72 2.94 48.01
N ILE A 27 -16.67 2.24 47.41
CA ILE A 27 -18.00 2.06 47.97
C ILE A 27 -18.31 0.56 47.86
N GLN A 28 -18.09 -0.14 48.97
CA GLN A 28 -18.79 -1.38 49.25
C GLN A 28 -20.27 -1.04 49.40
N ASN A 29 -21.13 -1.63 48.58
CA ASN A 29 -22.49 -1.94 48.98
C ASN A 29 -23.05 -3.05 48.10
N THR A 30 -23.20 -4.22 48.73
CA THR A 30 -23.98 -5.37 48.30
C THR A 30 -25.44 -4.95 48.20
N GLN A 31 -26.04 -5.09 47.02
CA GLN A 31 -27.49 -5.23 46.88
C GLN A 31 -27.78 -5.98 45.57
N GLU A 32 -28.31 -7.19 45.73
CA GLU A 32 -28.83 -8.05 44.68
C GLU A 32 -30.01 -7.35 43.99
N ILE A 33 -29.96 -7.21 42.67
CA ILE A 33 -31.11 -6.84 41.86
C ILE A 33 -31.27 -7.92 40.79
N HIS A 34 -32.35 -8.69 40.91
CA HIS A 34 -32.85 -9.62 39.90
C HIS A 34 -33.25 -8.85 38.63
N THR A 35 -32.68 -9.23 37.48
CA THR A 35 -33.17 -8.84 36.14
C THR A 35 -34.04 -9.96 35.56
N PRO A 36 -35.22 -9.66 34.99
CA PRO A 36 -35.97 -10.63 34.20
C PRO A 36 -35.35 -10.79 32.80
N GLU A 37 -35.25 -12.03 32.33
CA GLU A 37 -34.77 -12.38 31.00
C GLU A 37 -35.67 -11.80 29.90
N VAL A 38 -35.08 -11.00 29.00
CA VAL A 38 -35.63 -10.74 27.67
C VAL A 38 -34.62 -11.26 26.65
N GLN A 39 -34.93 -12.42 26.07
CA GLN A 39 -34.16 -13.03 25.00
C GLN A 39 -34.38 -12.27 23.70
N ASN A 40 -33.35 -11.54 23.25
CA ASN A 40 -33.24 -11.02 21.88
C ASN A 40 -31.88 -11.52 21.32
N PRO A 41 -31.86 -12.34 20.26
CA PRO A 41 -30.62 -13.00 19.82
C PRO A 41 -29.60 -12.07 19.12
N ASP A 42 -29.95 -10.83 18.80
CA ASP A 42 -29.08 -9.89 18.08
C ASP A 42 -28.16 -9.03 18.97
N LEU A 43 -28.18 -9.21 20.30
CA LEU A 43 -27.31 -8.47 21.23
C LEU A 43 -26.72 -9.43 22.27
N LYS A 44 -25.91 -10.40 21.83
CA LYS A 44 -25.00 -11.10 22.74
C LYS A 44 -23.79 -10.23 23.00
N VAL A 45 -23.79 -9.55 24.15
CA VAL A 45 -22.59 -8.96 24.72
C VAL A 45 -21.87 -10.06 25.50
N GLU A 46 -20.84 -10.66 24.90
CA GLU A 46 -19.91 -11.51 25.62
C GLU A 46 -18.96 -10.66 26.47
N PHE A 47 -19.12 -10.75 27.78
CA PHE A 47 -18.14 -10.34 28.80
C PHE A 47 -17.41 -11.63 29.22
N GLU A 48 -16.08 -11.79 29.34
CA GLU A 48 -14.92 -10.90 29.42
C GLU A 48 -13.67 -11.73 29.02
N THR A 49 -12.86 -11.24 28.08
CA THR A 49 -11.40 -11.38 28.20
C THR A 49 -10.89 -10.15 28.91
N GLN A 50 -9.98 -10.31 29.89
CA GLN A 50 -9.39 -9.18 30.61
C GLN A 50 -8.72 -8.25 29.58
N SER A 51 -9.33 -7.10 29.34
CA SER A 51 -8.87 -6.12 28.36
C SER A 51 -8.02 -5.08 29.06
N PHE A 52 -6.80 -4.88 28.60
CA PHE A 52 -5.89 -3.87 29.14
C PHE A 52 -5.54 -2.84 28.07
N THR A 53 -5.26 -1.61 28.54
CA THR A 53 -4.69 -0.44 27.85
C THR A 53 -5.29 -0.10 26.47
N SER A 54 -5.89 1.09 26.36
CA SER A 54 -6.32 1.61 25.05
C SER A 54 -5.11 2.05 24.24
N GLU A 55 -4.95 1.49 23.05
CA GLU A 55 -3.91 1.81 22.08
C GLU A 55 -4.58 2.18 20.76
N PHE A 56 -4.21 3.32 20.19
CA PHE A 56 -4.90 3.90 19.02
C PHE A 56 -6.42 4.08 19.20
N GLY A 57 -6.91 4.15 20.45
CA GLY A 57 -8.34 4.24 20.76
C GLY A 57 -9.09 2.90 20.81
N PHE A 58 -8.38 1.77 20.68
CA PHE A 58 -8.95 0.41 20.70
C PHE A 58 -8.35 -0.41 21.84
N ARG A 59 -9.07 -1.44 22.29
CA ARG A 59 -8.65 -2.31 23.40
C ARG A 59 -7.89 -3.53 22.89
N THR A 60 -6.95 -4.04 23.68
CA THR A 60 -6.22 -5.28 23.39
C THR A 60 -6.38 -6.32 24.49
N ASP A 61 -6.25 -7.59 24.13
CA ASP A 61 -6.13 -8.71 25.06
C ASP A 61 -4.69 -8.91 25.58
N GLU A 62 -4.48 -9.89 26.46
CA GLU A 62 -3.17 -10.23 27.03
C GLU A 62 -2.12 -10.68 26.00
N LYS A 63 -2.56 -11.18 24.85
CA LYS A 63 -1.68 -11.59 23.74
C LYS A 63 -1.34 -10.41 22.83
N GLY A 64 -1.90 -9.22 23.10
CA GLY A 64 -1.74 -8.01 22.31
C GLY A 64 -2.58 -8.03 21.03
N ILE A 65 -3.65 -8.81 20.98
CA ILE A 65 -4.61 -8.81 19.86
C ILE A 65 -5.70 -7.78 20.13
N PHE A 66 -5.99 -6.93 19.15
CA PHE A 66 -7.10 -5.98 19.25
C PHE A 66 -8.44 -6.68 19.36
N GLN A 67 -9.35 -6.09 20.15
CA GLN A 67 -10.73 -6.51 20.21
C GLN A 67 -11.43 -6.31 18.86
N LYS A 68 -12.61 -6.92 18.71
CA LYS A 68 -13.36 -6.94 17.45
C LYS A 68 -13.94 -5.59 17.04
N ASP A 69 -13.91 -4.61 17.95
CA ASP A 69 -14.29 -3.22 17.70
C ASP A 69 -13.40 -2.56 16.64
N LEU A 70 -12.09 -2.85 16.62
CA LEU A 70 -11.19 -2.39 15.55
C LEU A 70 -11.61 -2.96 14.20
N ASN A 71 -11.83 -4.27 14.12
CA ASN A 71 -12.23 -4.92 12.88
C ASN A 71 -13.58 -4.39 12.38
N HIS A 72 -14.53 -4.17 13.30
CA HIS A 72 -15.82 -3.57 12.99
C HIS A 72 -15.65 -2.15 12.44
N ALA A 73 -14.84 -1.31 13.10
CA ALA A 73 -14.57 0.06 12.67
C ALA A 73 -13.84 0.11 11.31
N ALA A 74 -12.98 -0.86 11.02
CA ALA A 74 -12.21 -1.00 9.78
C ALA A 74 -12.97 -1.76 8.67
N ASN A 75 -14.18 -2.26 8.94
CA ASN A 75 -14.94 -3.14 8.06
C ASN A 75 -14.11 -4.36 7.55
N LEU A 76 -13.34 -4.95 8.46
CA LEU A 76 -12.59 -6.19 8.27
C LEU A 76 -13.40 -7.40 8.74
N PRO A 77 -13.06 -8.63 8.31
CA PRO A 77 -13.58 -9.85 8.90
C PRO A 77 -13.39 -9.86 10.41
N LEU A 78 -14.45 -10.16 11.17
CA LEU A 78 -14.37 -10.20 12.63
C LEU A 78 -13.44 -11.32 13.11
N SER A 79 -13.21 -12.34 12.30
CA SER A 79 -12.26 -13.42 12.59
C SER A 79 -10.80 -12.98 12.54
N TYR A 80 -10.46 -11.87 11.86
CA TYR A 80 -9.08 -11.40 11.79
C TYR A 80 -8.54 -11.06 13.18
N GLU A 81 -7.32 -11.49 13.43
CA GLU A 81 -6.59 -11.16 14.65
C GLU A 81 -5.54 -10.13 14.26
N ILE A 82 -5.60 -8.92 14.84
CA ILE A 82 -4.64 -7.85 14.55
C ILE A 82 -3.77 -7.66 15.79
N ASN A 83 -2.46 -7.87 15.67
CA ASN A 83 -1.52 -7.71 16.76
C ASN A 83 -1.02 -6.25 16.87
N ILE A 84 -0.98 -5.75 18.11
CA ILE A 84 -0.52 -4.40 18.44
C ILE A 84 0.93 -4.13 17.98
N LYS A 85 1.83 -5.11 18.08
CA LYS A 85 3.24 -4.93 17.68
C LYS A 85 3.37 -4.60 16.20
N SER A 86 2.51 -5.19 15.37
CA SER A 86 2.50 -4.97 13.93
C SER A 86 1.95 -3.58 13.61
N VAL A 87 0.90 -3.14 14.30
CA VAL A 87 0.37 -1.77 14.19
C VAL A 87 1.41 -0.74 14.65
N GLN A 88 2.10 -0.97 15.76
CA GLN A 88 3.17 -0.09 16.23
C GLN A 88 4.34 0.00 15.23
N SER A 89 4.68 -1.11 14.57
CA SER A 89 5.72 -1.13 13.52
C SER A 89 5.29 -0.33 12.29
N ILE A 90 4.05 -0.51 11.83
CA ILE A 90 3.45 0.28 10.75
C ILE A 90 3.44 1.78 11.09
N ALA A 91 3.00 2.12 12.30
CA ALA A 91 2.93 3.50 12.75
C ALA A 91 4.31 4.17 12.80
N LYS A 92 5.36 3.43 13.21
CA LYS A 92 6.74 3.91 13.16
C LYS A 92 7.19 4.21 11.72
N GLU A 93 6.84 3.37 10.76
CA GLU A 93 7.17 3.63 9.35
C GLU A 93 6.37 4.82 8.78
N LEU A 94 5.09 4.97 9.13
CA LEU A 94 4.29 6.14 8.74
C LEU A 94 4.87 7.46 9.29
N MET A 95 5.34 7.45 10.53
CA MET A 95 5.94 8.65 11.15
C MET A 95 7.29 9.04 10.51
N LYS A 96 7.94 8.16 9.74
CA LYS A 96 9.11 8.55 8.94
C LYS A 96 8.73 9.33 7.67
N GLN A 97 7.49 9.18 7.20
CA GLN A 97 6.98 9.90 6.02
C GLN A 97 6.56 11.33 6.34
N ASP A 98 6.03 11.54 7.55
CA ASP A 98 5.59 12.85 8.03
C ASP A 98 6.01 13.04 9.49
N GLU A 99 7.01 13.91 9.70
CA GLU A 99 7.52 14.24 11.03
C GLU A 99 6.45 14.89 11.95
N ASN A 100 5.37 15.45 11.38
CA ASN A 100 4.27 16.05 12.13
C ASN A 100 3.16 15.04 12.49
N LEU A 101 3.25 13.82 11.96
CA LEU A 101 2.37 12.72 12.29
C LEU A 101 2.72 12.19 13.68
N SER A 102 1.69 12.01 14.51
CA SER A 102 1.83 11.36 15.82
C SER A 102 0.91 10.15 15.86
N PHE A 103 1.20 9.18 16.73
CA PHE A 103 0.37 7.99 16.92
C PHE A 103 -1.13 8.34 17.08
N SER A 104 -1.45 9.43 17.79
CA SER A 104 -2.82 9.89 18.04
C SER A 104 -3.58 10.39 16.80
N LYS A 105 -2.87 10.70 15.70
CA LYS A 105 -3.44 11.20 14.45
C LYS A 105 -3.60 10.10 13.39
N ILE A 106 -3.10 8.89 13.64
CA ILE A 106 -3.19 7.78 12.69
C ILE A 106 -4.60 7.21 12.73
N ASP A 107 -5.33 7.36 11.62
CA ASP A 107 -6.64 6.73 11.43
C ASP A 107 -6.43 5.25 11.05
N LEU A 108 -6.21 4.42 12.07
CA LEU A 108 -5.96 2.99 11.90
C LEU A 108 -7.10 2.27 11.15
N PRO A 109 -8.39 2.52 11.44
CA PRO A 109 -9.48 1.92 10.67
C PRO A 109 -9.43 2.25 9.17
N GLN A 110 -9.17 3.52 8.82
CA GLN A 110 -9.02 3.94 7.42
C GLN A 110 -7.86 3.21 6.74
N LEU A 111 -6.71 3.15 7.41
CA LEU A 111 -5.51 2.50 6.86
C LEU A 111 -5.78 1.02 6.59
N LEU A 112 -6.26 0.29 7.59
CA LEU A 112 -6.58 -1.13 7.47
C LEU A 112 -7.60 -1.39 6.36
N ASN A 113 -8.67 -0.59 6.30
CA ASN A 113 -9.71 -0.75 5.29
C ASN A 113 -9.19 -0.49 3.87
N THR A 114 -8.34 0.52 3.70
CA THR A 114 -7.81 0.92 2.39
C THR A 114 -7.00 -0.22 1.77
N TYR A 115 -6.09 -0.80 2.56
CA TYR A 115 -5.27 -1.94 2.11
C TYR A 115 -6.08 -3.22 1.97
N TYR A 116 -6.96 -3.52 2.93
CA TYR A 116 -7.81 -4.70 2.85
C TYR A 116 -8.76 -4.66 1.65
N SER A 117 -9.33 -3.49 1.31
CA SER A 117 -10.23 -3.34 0.17
C SER A 117 -9.52 -3.60 -1.15
N ALA A 118 -8.25 -3.18 -1.29
CA ALA A 118 -7.44 -3.51 -2.46
C ALA A 118 -7.10 -5.01 -2.48
N LEU A 119 -6.62 -5.55 -1.37
CA LEU A 119 -6.24 -6.95 -1.25
C LEU A 119 -7.42 -7.90 -1.53
N LYS A 120 -8.56 -7.70 -0.88
CA LYS A 120 -9.80 -8.46 -1.12
C LYS A 120 -10.31 -8.38 -2.55
N ALA A 121 -10.14 -7.23 -3.21
CA ALA A 121 -10.60 -7.06 -4.57
C ALA A 121 -9.74 -7.86 -5.55
N VAL A 122 -8.42 -7.84 -5.36
CA VAL A 122 -7.47 -8.61 -6.20
C VAL A 122 -7.48 -10.09 -5.86
N GLU A 123 -7.59 -10.42 -4.57
CA GLU A 123 -7.59 -11.78 -4.03
C GLU A 123 -8.94 -12.17 -3.45
N PRO A 124 -9.79 -12.88 -4.21
CA PRO A 124 -11.10 -13.35 -3.73
C PRO A 124 -11.02 -14.20 -2.46
N GLU A 125 -9.88 -14.86 -2.22
CA GLU A 125 -9.65 -15.65 -0.99
C GLU A 125 -9.79 -14.79 0.28
N PHE A 126 -9.48 -13.48 0.21
CA PHE A 126 -9.60 -12.55 1.33
C PHE A 126 -11.02 -11.98 1.50
N ALA A 127 -11.93 -12.25 0.57
CA ALA A 127 -13.35 -11.88 0.70
C ALA A 127 -14.13 -12.78 1.67
N LYS A 128 -13.62 -13.98 1.97
CA LYS A 128 -14.21 -14.90 2.94
C LYS A 128 -14.07 -14.32 4.36
N ASN A 129 -15.12 -14.48 5.17
CA ASN A 129 -15.13 -14.02 6.57
C ASN A 129 -14.45 -15.03 7.51
N ASP A 130 -13.20 -15.38 7.24
CA ASP A 130 -12.38 -16.32 8.01
C ASP A 130 -10.97 -15.72 8.26
N ASN A 131 -10.15 -16.36 9.10
CA ASN A 131 -8.75 -15.97 9.27
C ASN A 131 -7.85 -17.20 9.07
N VAL A 132 -8.08 -17.90 7.96
CA VAL A 132 -7.38 -19.16 7.64
C VAL A 132 -5.87 -18.94 7.54
N TYR A 133 -5.11 -19.95 7.98
CA TYR A 133 -3.67 -20.03 7.77
C TYR A 133 -3.39 -20.62 6.39
N LEU A 134 -2.55 -19.94 5.62
CA LEU A 134 -2.17 -20.34 4.28
C LEU A 134 -0.73 -20.86 4.29
N ASN A 135 -0.51 -22.00 3.65
CA ASN A 135 0.83 -22.55 3.45
C ASN A 135 1.56 -21.83 2.31
N ARG A 136 2.86 -22.11 2.16
CA ARG A 136 3.71 -21.45 1.14
C ARG A 136 3.21 -21.65 -0.29
N GLY A 137 2.69 -22.83 -0.61
CA GLY A 137 2.18 -23.13 -1.95
C GLY A 137 0.90 -22.36 -2.27
N GLU A 138 0.00 -22.26 -1.30
CA GLU A 138 -1.22 -21.46 -1.41
C GLU A 138 -0.90 -19.97 -1.59
N VAL A 139 0.02 -19.43 -0.77
CA VAL A 139 0.44 -18.03 -0.85
C VAL A 139 1.16 -17.72 -2.18
N ALA A 140 1.99 -18.62 -2.68
CA ALA A 140 2.67 -18.47 -3.97
C ALA A 140 1.69 -18.53 -5.16
N GLY A 141 0.52 -19.15 -4.97
CA GLY A 141 -0.55 -19.23 -5.99
C GLY A 141 -1.39 -17.95 -6.13
N LEU A 142 -1.28 -17.02 -5.18
CA LEU A 142 -1.97 -15.73 -5.22
C LEU A 142 -1.32 -14.78 -6.25
N TYR A 143 -2.05 -13.78 -6.72
CA TYR A 143 -1.44 -12.59 -7.31
C TYR A 143 -0.50 -11.95 -6.28
N GLN A 144 0.64 -11.46 -6.76
CA GLN A 144 1.69 -10.92 -5.92
C GLN A 144 1.70 -9.40 -5.89
N GLY A 145 0.92 -8.76 -6.77
CA GLY A 145 0.79 -7.32 -6.81
C GLY A 145 -0.08 -6.84 -7.97
N PHE A 146 -0.18 -5.52 -8.10
CA PHE A 146 -0.94 -4.87 -9.17
C PHE A 146 -0.37 -3.49 -9.49
N SER A 147 -0.73 -2.95 -10.66
CA SER A 147 -0.47 -1.55 -11.03
C SER A 147 -1.78 -0.83 -11.29
N THR A 148 -1.77 0.47 -11.04
CA THR A 148 -2.94 1.34 -11.23
C THR A 148 -2.72 2.31 -12.38
N LYS A 149 -3.79 2.95 -12.85
CA LYS A 149 -3.76 3.88 -13.99
C LYS A 149 -2.85 5.11 -13.78
N SER A 150 -2.81 5.65 -12.57
CA SER A 150 -2.00 6.82 -12.23
C SER A 150 -0.73 6.47 -11.46
N GLY A 151 -0.60 5.22 -11.01
CA GLY A 151 0.45 4.76 -10.11
C GLY A 151 0.16 5.08 -8.64
N ASP A 152 -0.90 5.84 -8.35
CA ASP A 152 -1.38 6.05 -6.99
C ASP A 152 -2.13 4.81 -6.50
N PHE A 153 -1.96 4.49 -5.21
CA PHE A 153 -2.60 3.34 -4.61
C PHE A 153 -4.11 3.32 -4.86
N SER A 154 -4.80 4.45 -4.67
CA SER A 154 -6.27 4.58 -4.77
C SER A 154 -6.84 4.56 -6.19
N SER A 155 -5.99 4.57 -7.21
CA SER A 155 -6.43 4.63 -8.60
C SER A 155 -6.95 3.28 -9.14
N GLU A 156 -7.65 3.33 -10.27
CA GLU A 156 -8.14 2.15 -10.99
C GLU A 156 -6.99 1.17 -11.28
N ILE A 157 -7.19 -0.11 -10.94
CA ILE A 157 -6.26 -1.21 -11.20
C ILE A 157 -6.31 -1.56 -12.68
N THR A 158 -5.15 -1.57 -13.33
CA THR A 158 -5.04 -1.79 -14.78
C THR A 158 -4.24 -3.02 -15.16
N ARG A 159 -3.53 -3.64 -14.19
CA ARG A 159 -2.66 -4.79 -14.43
C ARG A 159 -2.49 -5.57 -13.13
N LEU A 160 -2.53 -6.90 -13.22
CA LEU A 160 -2.28 -7.83 -12.12
C LEU A 160 -0.99 -8.60 -12.40
N TYR A 161 -0.28 -9.00 -11.34
CA TYR A 161 0.93 -9.82 -11.45
C TYR A 161 0.71 -11.20 -10.84
N LYS A 162 0.62 -12.22 -11.69
CA LYS A 162 0.35 -13.58 -11.24
C LYS A 162 1.63 -14.31 -10.83
N GLY A 163 1.76 -14.61 -9.54
CA GLY A 163 2.92 -15.31 -9.02
C GLY A 163 4.21 -14.48 -9.03
N GLU A 164 5.25 -15.03 -8.40
CA GLU A 164 6.48 -14.31 -8.10
C GLU A 164 7.32 -14.00 -9.34
N ASN A 165 7.37 -14.90 -10.31
CA ASN A 165 8.19 -14.73 -11.52
C ASN A 165 7.73 -13.53 -12.36
N GLU A 166 6.42 -13.35 -12.51
CA GLU A 166 5.85 -12.27 -13.29
C GLU A 166 6.08 -10.93 -12.62
N LEU A 167 5.88 -10.87 -11.30
CA LEU A 167 6.17 -9.68 -10.50
C LEU A 167 7.66 -9.33 -10.55
N ASN A 168 8.57 -10.30 -10.34
CA ASN A 168 10.02 -10.06 -10.35
C ASN A 168 10.51 -9.60 -11.72
N SER A 169 9.96 -10.16 -12.81
CA SER A 169 10.23 -9.68 -14.16
C SER A 169 9.78 -8.22 -14.33
N ALA A 170 8.57 -7.87 -13.88
CA ALA A 170 8.06 -6.50 -13.95
C ALA A 170 8.88 -5.51 -13.11
N LEU A 171 9.32 -5.90 -11.90
CA LEU A 171 10.20 -5.11 -11.06
C LEU A 171 11.58 -4.90 -11.70
N THR A 172 12.14 -5.94 -12.33
CA THR A 172 13.41 -5.85 -13.06
C THR A 172 13.31 -4.92 -14.27
N HIS A 173 12.21 -5.00 -15.03
CA HIS A 173 11.93 -4.06 -16.11
C HIS A 173 11.79 -2.64 -15.58
N ASN A 174 11.13 -2.44 -14.44
CA ASN A 174 10.98 -1.12 -13.83
C ASN A 174 12.35 -0.50 -13.50
N GLN A 175 13.28 -1.28 -12.92
CA GLN A 175 14.65 -0.81 -12.65
C GLN A 175 15.40 -0.35 -13.92
N ASN A 176 15.13 -0.97 -15.06
CA ASN A 176 15.74 -0.56 -16.34
C ASN A 176 15.09 0.71 -16.92
N LEU A 177 13.83 0.97 -16.60
CA LEU A 177 13.07 2.12 -17.09
C LEU A 177 13.37 3.40 -16.30
N ILE A 178 13.65 3.30 -14.99
CA ILE A 178 13.88 4.45 -14.11
C ILE A 178 14.98 5.40 -14.63
N PRO A 179 16.17 4.91 -15.07
CA PRO A 179 17.19 5.79 -15.66
C PRO A 179 16.76 6.52 -16.94
N LEU A 180 15.73 6.01 -17.63
CA LEU A 180 15.11 6.60 -18.82
C LEU A 180 13.94 7.55 -18.46
N ASN A 181 13.77 7.86 -17.17
CA ASN A 181 12.68 8.66 -16.62
C ASN A 181 11.29 8.07 -16.92
N LEU A 182 11.21 6.74 -17.03
CA LEU A 182 9.97 5.98 -17.15
C LEU A 182 9.83 5.08 -15.93
N GLU A 183 8.59 4.82 -15.55
CA GLU A 183 8.33 4.02 -14.37
C GLU A 183 7.03 3.25 -14.52
N ASN A 184 7.03 1.99 -14.13
CA ASN A 184 5.84 1.24 -13.84
C ASN A 184 5.70 1.11 -12.32
N LYS A 185 4.85 1.93 -11.71
CA LYS A 185 4.53 1.86 -10.28
C LYS A 185 3.74 0.58 -10.02
N ILE A 186 4.33 -0.30 -9.21
CA ILE A 186 3.77 -1.61 -8.87
C ILE A 186 3.54 -1.62 -7.37
N ILE A 187 2.30 -1.88 -6.97
CA ILE A 187 1.95 -2.16 -5.58
C ILE A 187 2.20 -3.66 -5.36
N ASN A 188 3.19 -3.97 -4.52
CA ASN A 188 3.60 -5.33 -4.19
C ASN A 188 2.93 -5.77 -2.88
N PHE A 189 2.27 -6.92 -2.87
CA PHE A 189 1.70 -7.48 -1.62
C PHE A 189 2.76 -8.01 -0.66
N HIS A 190 3.98 -8.23 -1.14
CA HIS A 190 5.13 -8.71 -0.39
C HIS A 190 4.90 -10.05 0.31
N PHE A 191 4.10 -10.93 -0.30
CA PHE A 191 3.81 -12.26 0.22
C PHE A 191 5.05 -13.16 0.30
N ASP A 192 5.99 -13.00 -0.63
CA ASP A 192 7.33 -13.60 -0.61
C ASP A 192 8.05 -13.38 0.73
N SER A 193 8.02 -12.15 1.23
CA SER A 193 8.66 -11.77 2.51
C SER A 193 7.94 -12.34 3.72
N ALA A 194 6.67 -12.70 3.58
CA ALA A 194 5.90 -13.39 4.60
C ALA A 194 6.22 -14.89 4.65
N ILE A 195 6.53 -15.53 3.51
CA ILE A 195 6.73 -16.99 3.44
C ILE A 195 8.20 -17.44 3.48
N ASN A 196 9.13 -16.63 2.96
CA ASN A 196 10.54 -16.99 2.83
C ASN A 196 11.36 -16.66 4.09
N ASN A 197 10.92 -15.69 4.90
CA ASN A 197 11.67 -15.22 6.07
C ASN A 197 10.84 -15.23 7.37
N THR A 198 10.03 -16.26 7.58
CA THR A 198 9.14 -16.38 8.75
C THR A 198 9.88 -16.31 10.10
N SER A 199 11.13 -16.76 10.17
CA SER A 199 11.92 -16.81 11.41
C SER A 199 12.55 -15.47 11.81
N GLN A 200 12.89 -14.59 10.85
CA GLN A 200 13.45 -13.27 11.12
C GLN A 200 12.45 -12.13 10.94
N ASN A 201 11.27 -12.40 10.37
CA ASN A 201 10.22 -11.40 10.21
C ASN A 201 9.40 -11.25 11.51
N ASP A 202 9.87 -10.38 12.41
CA ASP A 202 9.20 -10.08 13.69
C ASP A 202 7.76 -9.59 13.53
N LEU A 203 7.43 -8.99 12.38
CA LEU A 203 6.08 -8.53 12.06
C LEU A 203 5.12 -9.71 11.84
N ILE A 204 5.59 -10.79 11.22
CA ILE A 204 4.79 -11.96 10.85
C ILE A 204 4.68 -12.98 11.99
N LYS A 205 5.66 -13.05 12.90
CA LYS A 205 5.69 -14.03 14.01
C LYS A 205 4.37 -14.17 14.79
N PRO A 206 3.63 -13.10 15.12
CA PRO A 206 2.35 -13.22 15.84
C PRO A 206 1.25 -13.94 15.06
N TYR A 207 1.42 -14.12 13.75
CA TYR A 207 0.42 -14.62 12.81
C TYR A 207 0.77 -16.00 12.24
N LEU A 208 1.77 -16.67 12.81
CA LEU A 208 2.17 -18.01 12.41
C LEU A 208 1.48 -19.06 13.26
N ASN A 209 1.04 -20.15 12.63
CA ASN A 209 0.67 -21.35 13.36
C ASN A 209 1.90 -22.25 13.64
N LYS A 210 1.67 -23.40 14.28
CA LYS A 210 2.74 -24.36 14.62
C LYS A 210 3.45 -24.94 13.39
N GLU A 211 2.81 -24.91 12.23
CA GLU A 211 3.33 -25.43 10.96
C GLU A 211 4.03 -24.35 10.13
N SER A 212 4.20 -23.14 10.70
CA SER A 212 4.78 -21.96 10.03
C SER A 212 3.97 -21.46 8.83
N GLU A 213 2.66 -21.76 8.82
CA GLU A 213 1.70 -21.18 7.89
C GLU A 213 1.28 -19.79 8.38
N VAL A 214 0.93 -18.89 7.47
CA VAL A 214 0.65 -17.48 7.78
C VAL A 214 -0.85 -17.22 7.70
N SER A 215 -1.43 -16.57 8.72
CA SER A 215 -2.84 -16.19 8.67
C SER A 215 -3.11 -15.08 7.64
N LYS A 216 -4.35 -15.01 7.11
CA LYS A 216 -4.77 -13.91 6.22
C LYS A 216 -4.56 -12.53 6.83
N SER A 217 -4.88 -12.37 8.11
CA SER A 217 -4.58 -11.13 8.85
C SER A 217 -3.07 -10.83 8.89
N GLY A 218 -2.21 -11.84 9.06
CA GLY A 218 -0.76 -11.67 8.97
C GLY A 218 -0.29 -11.19 7.61
N LEU A 219 -0.81 -11.76 6.54
CA LEU A 219 -0.51 -11.34 5.15
C LEU A 219 -0.93 -9.88 4.91
N LEU A 220 -2.12 -9.48 5.35
CA LEU A 220 -2.58 -8.09 5.27
C LEU A 220 -1.64 -7.14 6.03
N MET A 221 -1.27 -7.49 7.26
CA MET A 221 -0.41 -6.63 8.08
C MET A 221 1.00 -6.51 7.52
N ASN A 222 1.53 -7.59 6.94
CA ASN A 222 2.81 -7.57 6.23
C ASN A 222 2.76 -6.74 4.96
N PHE A 223 1.70 -6.87 4.17
CA PHE A 223 1.49 -6.01 3.01
C PHE A 223 1.51 -4.53 3.41
N ILE A 224 0.68 -4.11 4.38
CA ILE A 224 0.63 -2.71 4.83
C ILE A 224 2.00 -2.21 5.26
N HIS A 225 2.67 -2.96 6.14
CA HIS A 225 3.96 -2.56 6.66
C HIS A 225 5.03 -2.46 5.57
N LYS A 226 5.10 -3.45 4.69
CA LYS A 226 6.12 -3.52 3.64
C LYS A 226 5.90 -2.46 2.58
N ASP A 227 4.66 -2.20 2.17
CA ASP A 227 4.34 -1.14 1.21
C ASP A 227 4.78 0.24 1.74
N ILE A 228 4.42 0.57 2.99
CA ILE A 228 4.83 1.84 3.63
C ILE A 228 6.36 1.90 3.81
N LYS A 229 6.99 0.79 4.20
CA LYS A 229 8.43 0.72 4.38
C LYS A 229 9.18 0.88 3.04
N SER A 230 8.72 0.22 1.98
CA SER A 230 9.30 0.34 0.63
C SER A 230 9.21 1.77 0.14
N ALA A 231 8.08 2.46 0.35
CA ALA A 231 7.95 3.88 0.04
C ALA A 231 8.99 4.75 0.79
N ASN A 232 9.30 4.43 2.05
CA ASN A 232 10.35 5.13 2.81
C ASN A 232 11.77 4.88 2.27
N GLU A 233 12.03 3.65 1.81
CA GLU A 233 13.32 3.27 1.23
C GLU A 233 13.49 3.91 -0.16
N GLU A 234 12.42 4.00 -0.96
CA GLU A 234 12.39 4.70 -2.24
C GLU A 234 12.59 6.23 -2.09
N ILE A 235 12.00 6.87 -1.07
CA ILE A 235 12.24 8.30 -0.78
C ILE A 235 13.72 8.57 -0.46
N ASN A 236 14.44 7.57 0.07
CA ASN A 236 15.87 7.67 0.36
C ASN A 236 16.76 7.30 -0.84
N PHE A 237 16.18 6.88 -1.98
CA PHE A 237 16.92 6.29 -3.08
C PHE A 237 16.50 6.80 -4.47
N PHE A 238 17.43 7.48 -5.15
CA PHE A 238 17.41 7.97 -6.54
C PHE A 238 16.65 9.27 -6.83
N ILE A 239 17.45 10.35 -7.01
CA ILE A 239 17.05 11.68 -7.52
C ILE A 239 16.10 12.34 -6.51
N GLU A 240 16.17 13.65 -6.31
CA GLU A 240 15.04 14.28 -5.64
C GLU A 240 13.73 13.82 -6.34
N PRO A 241 12.65 13.47 -5.63
CA PRO A 241 11.34 13.24 -6.22
C PRO A 241 10.85 14.38 -7.15
N VAL A 242 11.60 15.49 -7.19
CA VAL A 242 11.51 16.62 -8.10
C VAL A 242 11.81 16.29 -9.57
N ASN A 243 12.53 15.21 -9.92
CA ASN A 243 12.94 14.95 -11.32
C ASN A 243 12.47 13.62 -11.93
N LEU A 244 11.93 12.66 -11.16
CA LEU A 244 10.98 11.70 -11.75
C LEU A 244 9.75 12.53 -12.11
N ASN A 245 9.55 12.73 -13.41
CA ASN A 245 8.43 13.52 -13.90
C ASN A 245 7.15 12.96 -13.26
N LEU A 246 6.28 13.80 -12.69
CA LEU A 246 4.95 13.39 -12.19
C LEU A 246 4.19 12.53 -13.23
N ASN A 247 4.58 12.64 -14.50
CA ASN A 247 4.03 11.92 -15.63
C ASN A 247 4.80 10.65 -16.05
N SER A 248 5.91 10.22 -15.40
CA SER A 248 6.72 9.05 -15.83
C SER A 248 5.87 7.79 -15.96
N HIS A 249 5.04 7.54 -14.94
CA HIS A 249 4.08 6.44 -14.95
C HIS A 249 3.01 6.58 -16.03
N GLN A 250 2.45 7.79 -16.16
CA GLN A 250 1.42 8.06 -17.16
C GLN A 250 1.96 7.92 -18.59
N ASN A 251 3.20 8.35 -18.84
CA ASN A 251 3.88 8.23 -20.12
C ASN A 251 4.12 6.76 -20.47
N PHE A 252 4.58 5.95 -19.49
CA PHE A 252 4.72 4.51 -19.66
C PHE A 252 3.40 3.86 -20.09
N TYR A 253 2.30 4.15 -19.39
CA TYR A 253 0.99 3.58 -19.72
C TYR A 253 0.41 4.09 -21.04
N LYS A 254 0.60 5.36 -21.40
CA LYS A 254 0.23 5.89 -22.74
C LYS A 254 0.92 5.11 -23.85
N MET A 255 2.22 4.84 -23.71
CA MET A 255 2.97 4.07 -24.71
C MET A 255 2.57 2.59 -24.75
N LEU A 256 2.27 1.98 -23.59
CA LEU A 256 1.70 0.64 -23.54
C LEU A 256 0.38 0.55 -24.32
N GLN A 257 -0.51 1.53 -24.12
CA GLN A 257 -1.82 1.62 -24.77
C GLN A 257 -1.75 2.05 -26.25
N GLY A 258 -0.58 2.47 -26.74
CA GLY A 258 -0.39 2.89 -28.12
C GLY A 258 -0.74 4.35 -28.40
N GLU A 259 -0.96 5.16 -27.36
CA GLU A 259 -1.18 6.61 -27.44
C GLU A 259 0.14 7.41 -27.62
N GLY A 260 1.27 6.71 -27.78
CA GLY A 260 2.59 7.30 -28.02
C GLY A 260 3.59 6.28 -28.54
N SER A 261 4.68 6.77 -29.13
CA SER A 261 5.80 5.94 -29.61
C SER A 261 6.93 5.93 -28.58
N PHE A 262 7.31 4.73 -28.12
CA PHE A 262 8.46 4.55 -27.25
C PHE A 262 9.77 4.97 -27.92
N GLU A 263 9.92 4.72 -29.22
CA GLU A 263 11.07 5.18 -29.98
C GLU A 263 11.17 6.71 -29.98
N ASN A 264 10.06 7.41 -30.21
CA ASN A 264 10.03 8.87 -30.17
C ASN A 264 10.32 9.40 -28.77
N TYR A 265 9.83 8.71 -27.73
CA TYR A 265 10.14 9.06 -26.35
C TYR A 265 11.64 8.97 -26.08
N VAL A 266 12.31 7.89 -26.47
CA VAL A 266 13.77 7.74 -26.32
C VAL A 266 14.53 8.83 -27.08
N GLN A 267 14.09 9.18 -28.30
CA GLN A 267 14.68 10.26 -29.07
C GLN A 267 14.55 11.62 -28.37
N GLU A 268 13.35 11.95 -27.85
CA GLU A 268 13.13 13.21 -27.14
C GLU A 268 13.92 13.28 -25.82
N GLN A 269 14.04 12.16 -25.07
CA GLN A 269 14.91 12.10 -23.88
C GLN A 269 16.39 12.36 -24.18
N ASN A 270 16.81 12.16 -25.43
CA ASN A 270 18.20 12.29 -25.88
C ASN A 270 18.41 13.44 -26.87
N LYS A 271 17.46 14.36 -26.99
CA LYS A 271 17.48 15.41 -28.04
C LYS A 271 18.43 16.55 -27.72
N GLU A 272 18.33 17.11 -26.53
CA GLU A 272 19.13 18.27 -26.10
C GLU A 272 20.40 17.85 -25.37
N ARG A 273 20.32 16.76 -24.60
CA ARG A 273 21.43 16.17 -23.84
C ARG A 273 21.30 14.66 -23.83
N MET A 274 22.43 13.98 -23.64
CA MET A 274 22.43 12.54 -23.36
C MET A 274 21.58 12.27 -22.12
N SER A 275 20.63 11.34 -22.20
CA SER A 275 19.88 10.88 -21.03
C SER A 275 20.81 10.13 -20.08
N PHE A 276 20.45 10.05 -18.80
CA PHE A 276 21.23 9.26 -17.85
C PHE A 276 21.31 7.78 -18.28
N ASP A 277 20.22 7.24 -18.82
CA ASP A 277 20.18 5.89 -19.39
C ASP A 277 21.21 5.68 -20.52
N LEU A 278 21.27 6.61 -21.48
CA LEU A 278 22.27 6.54 -22.56
C LEU A 278 23.69 6.72 -22.02
N TYR A 279 23.89 7.57 -21.02
CA TYR A 279 25.17 7.72 -20.34
C TYR A 279 25.64 6.39 -19.71
N LEU A 280 24.75 5.69 -19.01
CA LEU A 280 25.08 4.37 -18.44
C LEU A 280 25.44 3.37 -19.54
N TYR A 281 24.67 3.34 -20.62
CA TYR A 281 24.91 2.44 -21.75
C TYR A 281 26.28 2.68 -22.42
N VAL A 282 26.61 3.94 -22.72
CA VAL A 282 27.90 4.31 -23.34
C VAL A 282 29.09 3.96 -22.43
N ASN A 283 28.92 4.05 -21.11
CA ASN A 283 29.95 3.69 -20.14
C ASN A 283 29.95 2.19 -19.79
N GLY A 284 29.14 1.36 -20.46
CA GLY A 284 29.09 -0.08 -20.23
C GLY A 284 28.55 -0.49 -18.86
N VAL A 285 27.76 0.38 -18.22
CA VAL A 285 27.17 0.10 -16.90
C VAL A 285 25.87 -0.67 -17.06
N SER A 286 25.83 -1.88 -16.51
CA SER A 286 24.59 -2.67 -16.43
C SER A 286 23.69 -2.14 -15.32
N LYS A 287 22.50 -1.64 -15.69
CA LYS A 287 21.47 -1.18 -14.75
C LYS A 287 20.99 -2.27 -13.80
N GLN A 288 20.85 -3.50 -14.31
CA GLN A 288 20.32 -4.66 -13.58
C GLN A 288 21.27 -5.14 -12.48
N ASN A 289 22.59 -5.04 -12.71
CA ASN A 289 23.61 -5.60 -11.81
C ASN A 289 24.29 -4.54 -10.94
N THR A 290 23.91 -3.27 -11.09
CA THR A 290 24.54 -2.18 -10.35
C THR A 290 23.66 -1.81 -9.16
N GLN A 291 24.24 -1.90 -7.97
CA GLN A 291 23.57 -1.46 -6.74
C GLN A 291 23.16 0.01 -6.85
N SER A 292 22.03 0.32 -6.23
CA SER A 292 21.44 1.65 -6.31
C SER A 292 22.43 2.73 -5.81
N ASP A 293 23.24 2.50 -4.76
CA ASP A 293 24.28 3.43 -4.27
C ASP A 293 25.27 3.84 -5.35
N LYS A 294 25.71 2.86 -6.14
CA LYS A 294 26.64 3.08 -7.22
C LYS A 294 25.96 3.78 -8.40
N LEU A 295 24.72 3.42 -8.73
CA LEU A 295 23.94 4.14 -9.73
C LEU A 295 23.76 5.61 -9.31
N ASN A 296 23.50 5.92 -8.04
CA ASN A 296 23.31 7.29 -7.56
C ASN A 296 24.60 8.11 -7.69
N LEU A 297 25.74 7.52 -7.31
CA LEU A 297 27.05 8.14 -7.55
C LEU A 297 27.28 8.44 -9.04
N LEU A 298 26.94 7.51 -9.93
CA LEU A 298 27.03 7.72 -11.38
C LEU A 298 26.08 8.82 -11.86
N TYR A 299 24.90 8.95 -11.27
CA TYR A 299 23.97 10.03 -11.57
C TYR A 299 24.55 11.40 -11.17
N GLN A 300 25.19 11.51 -10.01
CA GLN A 300 25.88 12.73 -9.60
C GLN A 300 27.04 13.07 -10.54
N GLN A 301 27.78 12.06 -11.01
CA GLN A 301 28.81 12.25 -12.03
C GLN A 301 28.21 12.72 -13.36
N TYR A 302 27.07 12.15 -13.76
CA TYR A 302 26.31 12.55 -14.95
C TYR A 302 25.80 13.99 -14.87
N LEU A 303 25.30 14.46 -13.72
CA LEU A 303 24.86 15.85 -13.57
C LEU A 303 26.00 16.85 -13.80
N ASN A 304 27.21 16.47 -13.38
CA ASN A 304 28.43 17.24 -13.61
C ASN A 304 29.05 17.00 -14.99
N TYR A 305 28.52 16.06 -15.77
CA TYR A 305 28.93 15.77 -17.13
C TYR A 305 28.37 16.83 -18.08
N GLN A 306 28.99 18.00 -18.06
CA GLN A 306 28.87 19.00 -19.12
C GLN A 306 30.14 18.97 -19.95
N LYS A 307 30.12 18.26 -21.09
CA LYS A 307 31.15 18.46 -22.12
C LYS A 307 30.61 18.21 -23.52
N ASP A 308 30.63 19.27 -24.32
CA ASP A 308 31.09 19.35 -25.72
C ASP A 308 30.72 18.22 -26.70
N LEU A 309 29.67 17.45 -26.43
CA LEU A 309 29.19 16.41 -27.34
C LEU A 309 28.06 17.00 -28.16
N ASN A 310 28.24 17.02 -29.48
CA ASN A 310 27.16 17.32 -30.41
C ASN A 310 26.18 16.14 -30.40
N ILE A 311 25.21 16.17 -29.48
CA ILE A 311 24.23 15.10 -29.28
C ILE A 311 23.40 14.86 -30.53
N GLU A 312 23.09 15.91 -31.30
CA GLU A 312 22.36 15.78 -32.55
C GLU A 312 23.17 14.98 -33.59
N GLU A 313 24.48 15.22 -33.68
CA GLU A 313 25.37 14.43 -34.54
C GLU A 313 25.54 13.00 -34.03
N PHE A 314 25.74 12.82 -32.72
CA PHE A 314 25.87 11.50 -32.10
C PHE A 314 24.62 10.65 -32.35
N THR A 315 23.42 11.19 -32.08
CA THR A 315 22.16 10.46 -32.26
C THR A 315 21.85 10.12 -33.72
N ARG A 316 22.37 10.90 -34.68
CA ARG A 316 22.17 10.63 -36.12
C ARG A 316 23.19 9.68 -36.73
N SER A 317 24.43 9.68 -36.25
CA SER A 317 25.55 9.01 -36.92
C SER A 317 26.14 7.83 -36.13
N SER A 318 25.84 7.73 -34.83
CA SER A 318 26.46 6.73 -33.96
C SER A 318 25.79 5.36 -34.10
N SER A 319 26.58 4.35 -34.47
CA SER A 319 26.17 2.96 -34.36
C SER A 319 25.83 2.56 -32.92
N ILE A 320 26.49 3.17 -31.93
CA ILE A 320 26.22 2.95 -30.50
C ILE A 320 24.80 3.41 -30.16
N TYR A 321 24.38 4.58 -30.65
CA TYR A 321 23.03 5.08 -30.40
C TYR A 321 21.97 4.21 -31.10
N SER A 322 22.25 3.75 -32.32
CA SER A 322 21.36 2.82 -33.04
C SER A 322 21.18 1.49 -32.30
N LEU A 323 22.28 0.90 -31.80
CA LEU A 323 22.22 -0.34 -31.00
C LEU A 323 21.47 -0.13 -29.68
N TYR A 324 21.69 1.01 -29.03
CA TYR A 324 21.00 1.43 -27.81
C TYR A 324 19.47 1.51 -28.02
N THR A 325 19.01 2.24 -29.04
CA THR A 325 17.57 2.39 -29.31
C THR A 325 16.93 1.07 -29.75
N GLN A 326 17.65 0.24 -30.52
CA GLN A 326 17.17 -1.10 -30.90
C GLN A 326 16.97 -2.00 -29.68
N ALA A 327 17.93 -2.02 -28.76
CA ALA A 327 17.85 -2.81 -27.54
C ALA A 327 16.67 -2.38 -26.66
N LEU A 328 16.51 -1.07 -26.43
CA LEU A 328 15.38 -0.55 -25.66
C LEU A 328 14.03 -0.83 -26.32
N ASN A 329 13.93 -0.68 -27.64
CA ASN A 329 12.70 -0.98 -28.37
C ASN A 329 12.33 -2.47 -28.29
N ALA A 330 13.32 -3.37 -28.31
CA ALA A 330 13.09 -4.80 -28.13
C ALA A 330 12.59 -5.11 -26.71
N GLU A 331 13.22 -4.53 -25.69
CA GLU A 331 12.79 -4.66 -24.29
C GLU A 331 11.36 -4.12 -24.09
N PHE A 332 11.05 -2.92 -24.59
CA PHE A 332 9.71 -2.35 -24.46
C PHE A 332 8.64 -3.16 -25.20
N LYS A 333 8.95 -3.74 -26.35
CA LYS A 333 8.04 -4.66 -27.07
C LYS A 333 7.73 -5.89 -26.23
N GLN A 334 8.72 -6.45 -25.54
CA GLN A 334 8.51 -7.56 -24.62
C GLN A 334 7.58 -7.16 -23.48
N ILE A 335 7.85 -6.02 -22.82
CA ILE A 335 6.99 -5.50 -21.73
C ILE A 335 5.55 -5.30 -22.21
N LYS A 336 5.37 -4.77 -23.42
CA LYS A 336 4.04 -4.55 -24.03
C LYS A 336 3.31 -5.86 -24.31
N GLN A 337 4.04 -6.87 -24.81
CA GLN A 337 3.47 -8.20 -25.05
C GLN A 337 3.05 -8.86 -23.73
N GLU A 338 3.90 -8.82 -22.71
CA GLU A 338 3.59 -9.33 -21.37
C GLU A 338 2.35 -8.63 -20.80
N ALA A 339 2.33 -7.29 -20.80
CA ALA A 339 1.19 -6.51 -20.30
C ALA A 339 -0.13 -6.86 -20.98
N SER A 340 -0.12 -7.15 -22.28
CA SER A 340 -1.34 -7.54 -23.03
C SER A 340 -1.93 -8.90 -22.62
N THR A 341 -1.16 -9.73 -21.92
CA THR A 341 -1.55 -11.10 -21.53
C THR A 341 -1.96 -11.25 -20.07
N GLN A 342 -1.72 -10.24 -19.24
CA GLN A 342 -1.71 -10.41 -17.78
C GLN A 342 -3.05 -10.14 -17.09
N SER A 343 -4.03 -9.54 -17.76
CA SER A 343 -5.37 -9.39 -17.17
C SER A 343 -6.45 -9.25 -18.23
N ASP A 344 -7.55 -9.97 -18.05
CA ASP A 344 -8.77 -9.77 -18.81
C ASP A 344 -9.44 -8.46 -18.38
N GLN A 345 -9.93 -7.67 -19.34
CA GLN A 345 -10.65 -6.44 -19.08
C GLN A 345 -11.91 -6.68 -18.23
N GLU A 346 -12.60 -7.81 -18.42
CA GLU A 346 -13.78 -8.13 -17.60
C GLU A 346 -13.38 -8.36 -16.13
N GLN A 347 -12.29 -9.09 -15.91
CA GLN A 347 -11.75 -9.32 -14.58
C GLN A 347 -11.32 -8.01 -13.91
N LEU A 348 -10.60 -7.13 -14.62
CA LEU A 348 -10.20 -5.82 -14.09
C LEU A 348 -11.40 -4.96 -13.70
N ASN A 349 -12.45 -4.95 -14.53
CA ASN A 349 -13.68 -4.21 -14.23
C ASN A 349 -14.34 -4.71 -12.94
N GLN A 350 -14.42 -6.03 -12.75
CA GLN A 350 -14.99 -6.64 -11.53
C GLN A 350 -14.16 -6.33 -10.29
N ILE A 351 -12.83 -6.38 -10.39
CA ILE A 351 -11.90 -6.04 -9.31
C ILE A 351 -12.08 -4.57 -8.90
N ASN A 352 -12.07 -3.65 -9.86
CA ASN A 352 -12.24 -2.23 -9.60
C ASN A 352 -13.59 -1.91 -8.97
N GLN A 353 -14.67 -2.53 -9.47
CA GLN A 353 -16.00 -2.38 -8.89
C GLN A 353 -16.05 -2.93 -7.45
N THR A 354 -15.45 -4.09 -7.19
CA THR A 354 -15.39 -4.68 -5.84
C THR A 354 -14.65 -3.77 -4.86
N ARG A 355 -13.51 -3.23 -5.30
CA ARG A 355 -12.72 -2.29 -4.52
C ARG A 355 -13.50 -1.02 -4.18
N GLN A 356 -14.13 -0.41 -5.18
CA GLN A 356 -14.92 0.81 -5.01
C GLN A 356 -16.09 0.57 -4.05
N ASN A 357 -16.86 -0.50 -4.24
CA ASN A 357 -17.96 -0.87 -3.37
C ASN A 357 -17.50 -1.08 -1.92
N SER A 358 -16.32 -1.68 -1.72
CA SER A 358 -15.75 -1.90 -0.38
C SER A 358 -15.44 -0.58 0.33
N LEU A 359 -14.84 0.39 -0.38
CA LEU A 359 -14.53 1.72 0.13
C LEU A 359 -15.82 2.52 0.41
N GLU A 360 -16.77 2.52 -0.51
CA GLU A 360 -18.06 3.22 -0.34
C GLU A 360 -18.85 2.68 0.87
N ASN A 361 -18.88 1.36 1.04
CA ASN A 361 -19.50 0.72 2.20
C ASN A 361 -18.84 1.16 3.51
N PHE A 362 -17.51 1.19 3.55
CA PHE A 362 -16.76 1.65 4.72
C PHE A 362 -17.06 3.12 5.06
N TYR A 363 -17.03 4.03 4.08
CA TYR A 363 -17.36 5.44 4.32
C TYR A 363 -18.81 5.63 4.78
N THR A 364 -19.74 4.88 4.19
CA THR A 364 -21.15 4.91 4.58
C THR A 364 -21.35 4.45 6.02
N GLN A 365 -20.68 3.37 6.45
CA GLN A 365 -20.73 2.88 7.83
C GLN A 365 -20.16 3.91 8.81
N ARG A 366 -19.02 4.52 8.48
CA ARG A 366 -18.41 5.57 9.33
C ARG A 366 -19.31 6.80 9.45
N GLN A 367 -19.95 7.22 8.35
CA GLN A 367 -20.90 8.34 8.39
C GLN A 367 -22.10 8.03 9.29
N LYS A 368 -22.66 6.81 9.19
CA LYS A 368 -23.74 6.35 10.07
C LYS A 368 -23.30 6.35 11.53
N GLN A 369 -22.11 5.82 11.84
CA GLN A 369 -21.58 5.80 13.20
C GLN A 369 -21.33 7.21 13.75
N ALA A 370 -20.78 8.12 12.95
CA ALA A 370 -20.60 9.52 13.34
C ALA A 370 -21.93 10.22 13.64
N ASN A 371 -22.97 9.95 12.84
CA ASN A 371 -24.31 10.49 13.06
C ASN A 371 -24.94 9.93 14.34
N LEU A 372 -24.83 8.63 14.59
CA LEU A 372 -25.28 8.00 15.83
C LEU A 372 -24.58 8.62 17.05
N ASN A 373 -23.26 8.81 16.98
CA ASN A 373 -22.49 9.44 18.07
C ASN A 373 -22.92 10.88 18.33
N LYS A 374 -23.26 11.67 17.30
CA LYS A 374 -23.83 13.02 17.47
C LYS A 374 -25.17 12.97 18.18
N ILE A 375 -26.04 12.03 17.82
CA ILE A 375 -27.35 11.83 18.45
C ILE A 375 -27.16 11.48 19.93
N VAL A 376 -26.34 10.46 20.24
CA VAL A 376 -26.08 10.02 21.62
C VAL A 376 -25.50 11.16 22.46
N ARG A 377 -24.54 11.93 21.94
CA ARG A 377 -23.99 13.10 22.64
C ARG A 377 -25.04 14.16 22.94
N SER A 378 -25.92 14.43 21.97
CA SER A 378 -27.02 15.40 22.13
C SER A 378 -28.00 14.95 23.22
N TYR A 379 -28.33 13.65 23.28
CA TYR A 379 -29.15 13.08 24.35
C TYR A 379 -28.45 13.18 25.72
N MET A 380 -27.17 12.81 25.80
CA MET A 380 -26.40 12.90 27.05
C MET A 380 -26.30 14.34 27.57
N SER A 381 -26.10 15.34 26.68
CA SER A 381 -26.04 16.75 27.08
C SER A 381 -27.36 17.33 27.59
N VAL A 382 -28.49 16.68 27.30
CA VAL A 382 -29.81 17.07 27.81
C VAL A 382 -30.12 16.38 29.15
N MET A 383 -29.48 15.23 29.43
CA MET A 383 -29.65 14.50 30.69
C MET A 383 -28.64 14.89 31.78
N SER A 384 -27.54 15.55 31.43
CA SER A 384 -26.57 16.18 32.34
C SER A 384 -27.01 17.59 32.71
#